data_AF-A0A3C1DWY5-F1
#
_entry.id   AF-A0A3C1DWY5-F1
#
_cell.length_a   1.000
_cell.length_b   1.000
_cell.length_c   1.000
_cell.angle_alpha   90.00
_cell.angle_beta   90.00
_cell.angle_gamma   90.00
#
_symmetry.space_group_name_H-M   'P 1'
#
loop_
_entity.id
_entity.type
_entity.pdbx_description
1 polymer ?
#
loop_
_entity_poly.entity_id
_entity_poly.type
_entity_poly.pdbx_seq_one_letter_code
_entity_poly.pdbx_strand_id
1 'polypeptide(L)'
;LFIIGILVISIVSRIQRSLQLRATSVELDETALAFVMADAEHGKVRIIANEPDDGSAREYREKNSDERRFSHIPQRSRTIFLEVHPSDSSDFEEDLIVRGVEMHGYRVLTVRSGNVPNTLAAVLLEIRDITGIVPDIYFQWTEGNPISNMFKFLVTGTGEVAPVTREVLRESEKDVKRRPAVHVS
;
A
#
# COMPACT_ATOMS: atom_id res chain seq x y z
N LEU A 1 -6.96 -37.57 -11.41
CA LEU A 1 -6.68 -37.18 -10.00
C LEU A 1 -5.30 -36.52 -9.84
N PHE A 2 -4.23 -37.10 -10.41
CA PHE A 2 -2.85 -36.56 -10.33
C PHE A 2 -2.67 -35.13 -10.88
N ILE A 3 -3.21 -34.84 -12.07
CA ILE A 3 -3.12 -33.52 -12.71
C ILE A 3 -3.83 -32.42 -11.88
N ILE A 4 -5.00 -32.74 -11.32
CA ILE A 4 -5.76 -31.82 -10.46
C ILE A 4 -4.98 -31.53 -9.17
N GLY A 5 -4.37 -32.55 -8.56
CA GLY A 5 -3.52 -32.38 -7.38
C GLY A 5 -2.32 -31.45 -7.63
N ILE A 6 -1.62 -31.62 -8.77
CA ILE A 6 -0.50 -30.75 -9.15
C ILE A 6 -0.97 -29.31 -9.41
N LEU A 7 -2.11 -29.13 -10.08
CA LEU A 7 -2.69 -27.80 -10.30
C LEU A 7 -2.97 -27.08 -8.97
N VAL A 8 -3.63 -27.76 -8.02
CA VAL A 8 -3.92 -27.21 -6.69
C VAL A 8 -2.65 -26.86 -5.93
N ILE A 9 -1.67 -27.76 -5.88
CA ILE A 9 -0.39 -27.52 -5.20
C ILE A 9 0.35 -26.34 -5.85
N SER A 10 0.33 -26.23 -7.19
CA SER A 10 0.99 -25.13 -7.91
C SER A 10 0.33 -23.77 -7.66
N ILE A 11 -0.98 -23.74 -7.44
CA ILE A 11 -1.74 -22.52 -7.14
C ILE A 11 -1.47 -22.10 -5.70
N VAL A 12 -1.57 -23.03 -4.74
CA VAL A 12 -1.26 -22.75 -3.33
C VAL A 12 0.20 -22.30 -3.16
N SER A 13 1.14 -22.96 -3.85
CA SER A 13 2.55 -22.57 -3.84
C SER A 13 2.76 -21.17 -4.44
N ARG A 14 2.05 -20.81 -5.51
CA ARG A 14 2.10 -19.46 -6.09
C ARG A 14 1.54 -18.40 -5.15
N ILE A 15 0.41 -18.67 -4.51
CA ILE A 15 -0.21 -17.76 -3.53
C ILE A 15 0.72 -17.55 -2.33
N GLN A 16 1.28 -18.63 -1.77
CA GLN A 16 2.25 -18.52 -0.68
C GLN A 16 3.52 -17.77 -1.10
N ARG A 17 4.03 -18.02 -2.32
CA ARG A 17 5.19 -17.29 -2.86
C ARG A 17 4.91 -15.82 -3.10
N SER A 18 3.69 -15.42 -3.46
CA SER A 18 3.34 -14.03 -3.74
C SER A 18 3.09 -13.21 -2.47
N LEU A 19 2.73 -13.87 -1.35
CA LEU A 19 2.49 -13.23 -0.06
C LEU A 19 3.75 -12.99 0.78
N GLN A 20 4.91 -13.49 0.35
CA GLN A 20 6.19 -13.17 0.98
C GLN A 20 6.60 -11.75 0.58
N LEU A 21 6.87 -10.88 1.57
CA LEU A 21 7.58 -9.62 1.34
C LEU A 21 8.97 -9.94 0.80
N ARG A 22 9.21 -9.56 -0.46
CA ARG A 22 10.47 -9.77 -1.19
C ARG A 22 11.17 -8.45 -1.53
N ALA A 23 10.87 -7.39 -0.79
CA ALA A 23 11.68 -6.18 -0.89
C ALA A 23 13.04 -6.50 -0.25
N THR A 24 14.11 -6.38 -1.03
CA THR A 24 15.49 -6.59 -0.56
C THR A 24 15.88 -5.49 0.42
N SER A 25 15.42 -4.25 0.15
CA SER A 25 15.51 -3.10 1.05
C SER A 25 14.39 -2.10 0.72
N VAL A 26 13.98 -1.31 1.72
CA VAL A 26 13.11 -0.14 1.54
C VAL A 26 13.87 1.06 2.08
N GLU A 27 14.14 2.04 1.23
CA GLU A 27 14.87 3.24 1.60
C GLU A 27 13.97 4.46 1.44
N LEU A 28 13.87 5.28 2.48
CA LEU A 28 13.19 6.57 2.42
C LEU A 28 14.23 7.66 2.14
N ASP A 29 13.97 8.49 1.13
CA ASP A 29 14.76 9.70 0.94
C ASP A 29 14.57 10.68 2.11
N GLU A 30 15.41 11.71 2.15
CA GLU A 30 15.40 12.70 3.24
C GLU A 30 14.03 13.36 3.43
N THR A 31 13.30 13.60 2.34
CA THR A 31 11.98 14.25 2.37
C THR A 31 10.89 13.29 2.88
N ALA A 32 10.90 12.05 2.38
CA ALA A 32 10.02 10.99 2.85
C ALA A 32 10.20 10.74 4.34
N LEU A 33 11.46 10.65 4.78
CA LEU A 33 11.82 10.48 6.18
C LEU A 33 11.32 11.65 7.03
N ALA A 34 11.51 12.89 6.58
CA ALA A 34 11.04 14.07 7.27
C ALA A 34 9.50 14.08 7.43
N PHE A 35 8.75 13.67 6.40
CA PHE A 35 7.29 13.59 6.47
C PHE A 35 6.82 12.59 7.52
N VAL A 36 7.36 11.38 7.52
CA VAL A 36 6.91 10.32 8.43
C VAL A 36 7.37 10.59 9.86
N MET A 37 8.57 11.14 10.06
CA MET A 37 9.06 11.54 11.39
C MET A 37 8.23 12.67 11.98
N ALA A 38 7.88 13.69 11.19
CA ALA A 38 7.04 14.78 11.65
C ALA A 38 5.65 14.30 12.12
N ASP A 39 5.06 13.30 11.47
CA ASP A 39 3.78 12.71 11.92
C ASP A 39 3.98 11.75 13.10
N ALA A 40 5.12 11.06 13.19
CA ALA A 40 5.47 10.18 14.29
C ALA A 40 5.66 10.94 15.62
N GLU A 41 6.21 12.16 15.59
CA GLU A 41 6.28 13.05 16.77
C GLU A 41 4.90 13.36 17.37
N HIS A 42 3.84 13.28 16.56
CA HIS A 42 2.46 13.48 16.99
C HIS A 42 1.76 12.15 17.33
N GLY A 43 2.51 11.04 17.36
CA GLY A 43 2.07 9.71 17.78
C GLY A 43 1.19 8.96 16.77
N LYS A 44 0.99 9.49 15.56
CA LYS A 44 0.13 8.87 14.54
C LYS A 44 0.60 9.19 13.12
N VAL A 45 0.96 8.15 12.36
CA VAL A 45 1.20 8.22 10.91
C VAL A 45 -0.02 7.68 10.17
N ARG A 46 -0.63 8.51 9.31
CA ARG A 46 -1.83 8.17 8.54
C ARG A 46 -1.53 8.24 7.05
N ILE A 47 -1.62 7.11 6.37
CA ILE A 47 -1.31 6.95 4.96
C ILE A 47 -2.59 6.80 4.16
N ILE A 48 -2.76 7.57 3.08
CA ILE A 48 -3.85 7.37 2.12
C ILE A 48 -3.25 6.70 0.88
N ALA A 49 -3.72 5.50 0.53
CA ALA A 49 -3.30 4.85 -0.70
C ALA A 49 -3.87 5.62 -1.90
N ASN A 50 -3.01 6.12 -2.79
CA ASN A 50 -3.44 6.76 -4.03
C ASN A 50 -2.99 5.95 -5.25
N GLU A 51 -3.93 5.77 -6.18
CA GLU A 51 -3.65 5.28 -7.53
C GLU A 51 -3.60 6.55 -8.40
N PRO A 52 -2.43 6.93 -8.94
CA PRO A 52 -2.28 8.17 -9.69
C PRO A 52 -3.19 8.18 -10.93
N ASP A 53 -4.03 9.20 -11.08
CA ASP A 53 -4.86 9.42 -12.28
C ASP A 53 -4.32 10.60 -13.12
N ASP A 54 -4.97 11.76 -13.08
CA ASP A 54 -4.57 12.94 -13.86
C ASP A 54 -3.52 13.81 -13.15
N GLY A 55 -3.19 13.48 -11.89
CA GLY A 55 -2.24 14.20 -11.05
C GLY A 55 -2.69 15.63 -10.72
N SER A 56 -3.98 15.94 -10.93
CA SER A 56 -4.50 17.30 -10.76
C SER A 56 -4.73 17.63 -9.29
N ALA A 57 -4.68 18.93 -8.96
CA ALA A 57 -5.06 19.39 -7.63
C ALA A 57 -6.50 19.00 -7.24
N ARG A 58 -7.37 18.72 -8.21
CA ARG A 58 -8.75 18.26 -7.98
C ARG A 58 -8.76 16.82 -7.48
N GLU A 59 -8.00 15.92 -8.12
CA GLU A 59 -7.84 14.52 -7.72
C GLU A 59 -7.47 14.41 -6.23
N TYR A 60 -6.37 15.08 -5.82
CA TYR A 60 -5.92 15.05 -4.42
C TYR A 60 -6.95 15.61 -3.44
N ARG A 61 -7.66 16.69 -3.82
CA ARG A 61 -8.70 17.30 -2.97
C ARG A 61 -9.89 16.38 -2.79
N GLU A 62 -10.41 15.82 -3.87
CA GLU A 62 -11.57 14.92 -3.87
C GLU A 62 -11.23 13.67 -3.06
N LYS A 63 -10.09 13.04 -3.33
CA LYS A 63 -9.66 11.84 -2.60
C LYS A 63 -9.45 12.08 -1.11
N ASN A 64 -8.75 13.16 -0.74
CA ASN A 64 -8.58 13.51 0.68
C ASN A 64 -9.92 13.81 1.36
N SER A 65 -10.86 14.45 0.66
CA SER A 65 -12.21 14.74 1.17
C SER A 65 -13.00 13.45 1.40
N ASP A 66 -12.98 12.54 0.44
CA ASP A 66 -13.72 11.28 0.49
C ASP A 66 -13.19 10.37 1.59
N GLU A 67 -11.88 10.12 1.68
CA GLU A 67 -11.31 9.31 2.77
C GLU A 67 -11.59 9.92 4.14
N ARG A 68 -11.53 11.25 4.28
CA ARG A 68 -11.90 11.90 5.54
C ARG A 68 -13.37 11.70 5.91
N ARG A 69 -14.25 11.68 4.90
CA ARG A 69 -15.69 11.50 5.10
C ARG A 69 -16.04 10.05 5.44
N PHE A 70 -15.46 9.08 4.73
CA PHE A 70 -15.88 7.68 4.81
C PHE A 70 -15.07 6.86 5.82
N SER A 71 -13.77 7.11 5.97
CA SER A 71 -12.90 6.38 6.94
C SER A 71 -12.77 7.08 8.30
N HIS A 72 -13.54 8.14 8.54
CA HIS A 72 -13.54 8.90 9.81
C HIS A 72 -12.17 9.48 10.19
N ILE A 73 -11.36 9.88 9.20
CA ILE A 73 -10.09 10.56 9.45
C ILE A 73 -10.38 11.97 10.01
N PRO A 74 -9.87 12.34 11.20
CA PRO A 74 -10.15 13.65 11.80
C PRO A 74 -9.77 14.80 10.88
N GLN A 75 -10.63 15.80 10.69
CA GLN A 75 -10.42 16.88 9.69
C GLN A 75 -9.09 17.64 9.80
N ARG A 76 -8.53 17.75 11.01
CA ARG A 76 -7.26 18.43 11.27
C ARG A 76 -6.05 17.49 11.36
N SER A 77 -6.26 16.18 11.22
CA SER A 77 -5.13 15.25 11.21
C SER A 77 -4.33 15.42 9.94
N ARG A 78 -3.01 15.34 10.10
CA ARG A 78 -2.08 15.24 8.99
C ARG A 78 -2.21 13.86 8.34
N THR A 79 -2.16 13.84 7.01
CA THR A 79 -2.18 12.63 6.19
C THR A 79 -1.05 12.71 5.18
N ILE A 80 -0.58 11.56 4.72
CA ILE A 80 0.45 11.42 3.70
C ILE A 80 -0.11 10.50 2.63
N PHE A 81 -0.06 10.89 1.37
CA PHE A 81 -0.42 9.99 0.28
C PHE A 81 0.71 9.02 0.01
N LEU A 82 0.39 7.78 -0.38
CA LEU A 82 1.36 6.80 -0.86
C LEU A 82 0.94 6.32 -2.26
N GLU A 83 1.79 6.61 -3.24
CA GLU A 83 1.59 6.31 -4.64
C GLU A 83 2.62 5.28 -5.11
N VAL A 84 2.12 4.18 -5.68
CA VAL A 84 2.96 3.17 -6.32
C VAL A 84 2.83 3.32 -7.82
N HIS A 85 3.91 3.76 -8.47
CA HIS A 85 3.98 3.87 -9.92
C HIS A 85 4.48 2.56 -10.53
N PRO A 86 3.96 2.16 -11.71
CA PRO A 86 4.49 1.01 -12.43
C PRO A 86 5.99 1.17 -12.71
N SER A 87 6.74 0.10 -12.47
CA SER A 87 8.12 -0.04 -12.94
C SER A 87 8.15 -0.88 -14.23
N ASP A 88 9.05 -0.53 -15.15
CA ASP A 88 9.29 -1.30 -16.37
C ASP A 88 10.16 -2.54 -16.12
N SER A 89 10.76 -2.65 -14.94
CA SER A 89 11.57 -3.80 -14.53
C SER A 89 10.68 -4.98 -14.15
N SER A 90 10.84 -6.08 -14.88
CA SER A 90 10.19 -7.37 -14.59
C SER A 90 10.89 -8.18 -13.50
N ASP A 91 11.89 -7.60 -12.82
CA ASP A 91 12.73 -8.30 -11.86
C ASP A 91 12.09 -8.35 -10.47
N PHE A 92 12.19 -9.54 -9.87
CA PHE A 92 11.41 -9.95 -8.70
C PHE A 92 12.01 -9.51 -7.35
N GLU A 93 13.13 -8.79 -7.38
CA GLU A 93 13.88 -8.28 -6.23
C GLU A 93 14.26 -6.82 -6.52
N GLU A 94 13.37 -5.87 -6.16
CA GLU A 94 13.62 -4.43 -6.33
C GLU A 94 13.95 -3.79 -4.98
N ASP A 95 15.02 -3.00 -4.94
CA ASP A 95 15.25 -2.03 -3.86
C ASP A 95 14.22 -0.91 -4.00
N LEU A 96 13.35 -0.77 -3.00
CA LEU A 96 12.25 0.19 -3.03
C LEU A 96 12.73 1.54 -2.51
N ILE A 97 12.92 2.49 -3.44
CA ILE A 97 13.26 3.87 -3.09
C ILE A 97 11.96 4.69 -2.96
N VAL A 98 11.62 5.05 -1.73
CA VAL A 98 10.48 5.90 -1.39
C VAL A 98 10.91 7.36 -1.39
N ARG A 99 10.31 8.16 -2.27
CA ARG A 99 10.61 9.59 -2.40
C ARG A 99 9.51 10.46 -1.85
N GLY A 100 9.86 11.43 -1.03
CA GLY A 100 8.94 12.44 -0.53
C GLY A 100 8.82 13.60 -1.52
N VAL A 101 7.61 13.89 -1.98
CA VAL A 101 7.31 15.05 -2.82
C VAL A 101 6.11 15.81 -2.27
N GLU A 102 6.07 17.12 -2.51
CA GLU A 102 4.90 17.93 -2.23
C GLU A 102 4.15 18.19 -3.55
N MET A 103 2.89 17.77 -3.62
CA MET A 103 2.03 17.97 -4.78
C MET A 103 0.78 18.73 -4.38
N HIS A 104 0.58 19.92 -4.93
CA HIS A 104 -0.59 20.76 -4.70
C HIS A 104 -0.90 21.03 -3.21
N GLY A 105 0.14 21.11 -2.37
CA GLY A 105 0.02 21.28 -0.91
C GLY A 105 -0.21 19.98 -0.12
N TYR A 106 -0.11 18.82 -0.77
CA TYR A 106 -0.17 17.50 -0.15
C TYR A 106 1.21 16.85 -0.10
N ARG A 107 1.49 16.17 1.01
CA ARG A 107 2.69 15.33 1.16
C ARG A 107 2.44 13.97 0.54
N VAL A 108 3.28 13.58 -0.40
CA VAL A 108 3.13 12.34 -1.16
C VAL A 108 4.43 11.55 -1.08
N LEU A 109 4.32 10.28 -0.73
CA LEU A 109 5.37 9.28 -0.86
C LEU A 109 5.16 8.58 -2.20
N THR A 110 6.15 8.66 -3.06
CA THR A 110 6.14 7.99 -4.37
C THR A 110 7.15 6.86 -4.36
N VAL A 111 6.78 5.71 -4.91
CA VAL A 111 7.65 4.55 -5.06
C VAL A 111 7.32 3.86 -6.38
N ARG A 112 8.32 3.27 -7.04
CA ARG A 112 8.11 2.50 -8.27
C ARG A 112 8.17 1.01 -7.97
N SER A 113 7.22 0.24 -8.49
CA SER A 113 7.18 -1.22 -8.33
C SER A 113 6.16 -1.86 -9.26
N GLY A 114 6.44 -3.11 -9.68
CA GLY A 114 5.48 -3.96 -10.39
C GLY A 114 4.44 -4.65 -9.49
N ASN A 115 4.58 -4.58 -8.16
CA ASN A 115 3.68 -5.26 -7.20
C ASN A 115 3.16 -4.29 -6.15
N VAL A 116 2.02 -3.66 -6.44
CA VAL A 116 1.41 -2.63 -5.58
C VAL A 116 1.15 -3.13 -4.15
N PRO A 117 0.45 -4.26 -3.91
CA PRO A 117 0.16 -4.70 -2.53
C PRO A 117 1.41 -4.98 -1.70
N ASN A 118 2.43 -5.63 -2.28
CA ASN A 118 3.66 -5.94 -1.55
C ASN A 118 4.45 -4.67 -1.25
N THR A 119 4.49 -3.72 -2.19
CA THR A 119 5.16 -2.43 -1.97
C THR A 119 4.48 -1.60 -0.91
N LEU A 120 3.14 -1.51 -0.91
CA LEU A 120 2.40 -0.84 0.17
C LEU A 120 2.72 -1.47 1.52
N ALA A 121 2.68 -2.80 1.63
CA ALA A 121 2.99 -3.50 2.87
C ALA A 121 4.44 -3.27 3.33
N ALA A 122 5.40 -3.34 2.41
CA ALA A 122 6.83 -3.13 2.69
C ALA A 122 7.08 -1.71 3.23
N VAL A 123 6.53 -0.70 2.55
CA VAL A 123 6.68 0.70 2.95
C VAL A 123 6.05 0.96 4.32
N LEU A 124 4.88 0.39 4.61
CA LEU A 124 4.24 0.56 5.93
C LEU A 124 5.04 -0.09 7.06
N LEU A 125 5.65 -1.24 6.81
CA LEU A 125 6.51 -1.90 7.80
C LEU A 125 7.82 -1.13 8.00
N GLU A 126 8.40 -0.59 6.93
CA GLU A 126 9.59 0.25 7.03
C GLU A 126 9.30 1.53 7.82
N ILE A 127 8.19 2.23 7.52
CA ILE A 127 7.74 3.40 8.28
C ILE A 127 7.61 3.06 9.77
N ARG A 128 7.01 1.91 10.09
CA ARG A 128 6.89 1.45 11.48
C ARG A 128 8.26 1.21 12.12
N ASP A 129 9.17 0.55 11.42
CA ASP A 129 10.46 0.15 11.99
C ASP A 129 11.39 1.35 12.19
N ILE A 130 11.36 2.35 11.29
CA ILE A 130 12.13 3.59 11.45
C ILE A 130 11.50 4.50 12.51
N THR A 131 10.17 4.68 12.52
CA THR A 131 9.51 5.66 13.42
C THR A 131 9.12 5.10 14.79
N GLY A 132 9.02 3.78 14.92
CA GLY A 132 8.44 3.09 16.08
C GLY A 132 6.91 3.21 16.18
N ILE A 133 6.25 3.93 15.26
CA ILE A 133 4.80 4.15 15.25
C ILE A 133 4.17 3.23 14.21
N VAL A 134 3.15 2.46 14.61
CA VAL A 134 2.40 1.60 13.68
C VAL A 134 1.48 2.49 12.82
N PRO A 135 1.69 2.56 11.49
CA PRO A 135 0.89 3.40 10.62
C PRO A 135 -0.49 2.79 10.34
N ASP A 136 -1.46 3.68 10.11
CA ASP A 136 -2.79 3.34 9.60
C ASP A 136 -2.83 3.68 8.10
N ILE A 137 -3.25 2.75 7.24
CA ILE A 137 -3.45 2.99 5.80
C ILE A 137 -4.93 2.95 5.41
N TYR A 138 -5.36 3.91 4.61
CA TYR A 138 -6.74 4.10 4.15
C TYR A 138 -6.85 3.85 2.65
N PHE A 139 -7.85 3.07 2.25
CA PHE A 139 -8.17 2.74 0.88
C PHE A 139 -9.62 3.13 0.56
N GLN A 140 -9.81 3.66 -0.65
CA GLN A 140 -11.12 3.89 -1.23
C GLN A 140 -11.65 2.58 -1.83
N TRP A 141 -12.90 2.20 -1.55
CA TRP A 141 -13.59 1.23 -2.41
C TRP A 141 -13.73 1.80 -3.82
N THR A 142 -13.19 1.10 -4.82
CA THR A 142 -13.51 1.39 -6.21
C THR A 142 -14.98 0.98 -6.44
N GLU A 143 -15.86 1.92 -6.81
CA GLU A 143 -17.28 1.66 -7.17
C GLU A 143 -17.42 0.87 -8.50
N GLY A 144 -16.82 -0.32 -8.57
CA GLY A 144 -16.92 -1.24 -9.70
C GLY A 144 -17.70 -2.51 -9.35
N ASN A 145 -18.24 -3.21 -10.36
CA ASN A 145 -18.93 -4.48 -10.17
C ASN A 145 -17.95 -5.54 -9.58
N PRO A 146 -18.21 -6.09 -8.37
CA PRO A 146 -17.30 -7.02 -7.68
C PRO A 146 -16.88 -8.22 -8.52
N ILE A 147 -17.75 -8.69 -9.41
CA ILE A 147 -17.49 -9.82 -10.30
C ILE A 147 -16.47 -9.45 -11.39
N SER A 148 -16.51 -8.22 -11.90
CA SER A 148 -15.57 -7.73 -12.91
C SER A 148 -14.18 -7.49 -12.32
N ASN A 149 -14.10 -7.01 -11.08
CA ASN A 149 -12.84 -6.83 -10.35
C ASN A 149 -12.20 -8.18 -9.99
N MET A 150 -13.00 -9.17 -9.60
CA MET A 150 -12.54 -10.55 -9.42
C MET A 150 -12.11 -11.21 -10.75
N PHE A 151 -12.74 -10.86 -11.87
CA PHE A 151 -12.32 -11.35 -13.20
C PHE A 151 -11.01 -10.70 -13.66
N LYS A 152 -10.79 -9.40 -13.38
CA LYS A 152 -9.49 -8.75 -13.56
C LYS A 152 -8.43 -9.42 -12.69
N PHE A 153 -8.71 -9.70 -11.41
CA PHE A 153 -7.80 -10.45 -10.52
C PHE A 153 -7.35 -11.79 -11.11
N LEU A 154 -8.26 -12.57 -11.67
CA LEU A 154 -7.95 -13.87 -12.29
C LEU A 154 -7.12 -13.75 -13.58
N VAL A 155 -7.20 -12.61 -14.28
CA VAL A 155 -6.53 -12.39 -15.58
C VAL A 155 -5.21 -11.63 -15.44
N THR A 156 -5.11 -10.62 -14.56
CA THR A 156 -3.91 -9.80 -14.37
C THR A 156 -3.13 -10.11 -13.09
N GLY A 157 -3.68 -10.90 -12.16
CA GLY A 157 -3.08 -11.15 -10.84
C GLY A 157 -3.23 -9.99 -9.86
N THR A 158 -3.85 -8.88 -10.27
CA THR A 158 -4.11 -7.70 -9.45
C THR A 158 -5.43 -7.88 -8.73
N GLY A 159 -5.37 -8.38 -7.49
CA GLY A 159 -6.54 -8.52 -6.62
C GLY A 159 -6.99 -7.16 -6.10
N GLU A 160 -8.12 -7.12 -5.38
CA GLU A 160 -8.47 -5.96 -4.55
C GLU A 160 -7.23 -5.59 -3.71
N VAL A 161 -6.63 -4.44 -3.98
CA VAL A 161 -5.29 -4.07 -3.44
C VAL A 161 -5.32 -4.07 -1.92
N ALA A 162 -6.41 -3.60 -1.31
CA ALA A 162 -6.54 -3.51 0.14
C ALA A 162 -6.57 -4.88 0.85
N PRO A 163 -7.42 -5.86 0.48
CA PRO A 163 -7.37 -7.22 1.02
C PRO A 163 -6.01 -7.90 0.84
N VAL A 164 -5.38 -7.77 -0.33
CA VAL A 164 -4.08 -8.41 -0.57
C VAL A 164 -3.01 -7.74 0.28
N THR A 165 -2.99 -6.41 0.38
CA THR A 165 -2.07 -5.67 1.26
C THR A 165 -2.23 -6.12 2.71
N ARG A 166 -3.47 -6.25 3.19
CA ARG A 166 -3.77 -6.74 4.55
C ARG A 166 -3.24 -8.15 4.77
N GLU A 167 -3.35 -9.02 3.78
CA GLU A 167 -2.90 -10.40 3.89
C GLU A 167 -1.37 -10.51 3.88
N VAL A 168 -0.70 -9.72 3.04
CA VAL A 168 0.77 -9.61 3.04
C VAL A 168 1.27 -9.10 4.39
N LEU A 169 0.62 -8.08 4.96
CA LEU A 169 0.92 -7.59 6.31
C LEU A 169 0.67 -8.65 7.40
N ARG A 170 -0.38 -9.49 7.25
CA ARG A 170 -0.71 -10.57 8.19
C ARG A 170 0.35 -11.66 8.20
N GLU A 171 0.82 -12.07 7.02
CA GLU A 171 1.87 -13.09 6.88
C GLU A 171 3.23 -12.57 7.37
N SER A 172 3.50 -11.28 7.13
CA SER A 172 4.80 -10.68 7.44
C SER A 172 4.97 -10.22 8.89
N GLU A 173 3.90 -9.68 9.50
CA GLU A 173 3.90 -9.30 10.92
C GLU A 173 2.81 -10.07 11.67
N LYS A 174 3.23 -11.09 12.44
CA LYS A 174 2.30 -11.94 13.19
C LYS A 174 1.74 -11.25 14.43
N ASP A 175 2.44 -10.28 15.02
CA ASP A 175 1.94 -9.50 16.14
C ASP A 175 0.94 -8.43 15.67
N VAL A 176 -0.33 -8.61 16.04
CA VAL A 176 -1.42 -7.69 15.69
C VAL A 176 -1.17 -6.27 16.21
N LYS A 177 -0.45 -6.11 17.33
CA LYS A 177 -0.16 -4.78 17.91
C LYS A 177 0.92 -4.02 17.15
N ARG A 178 1.75 -4.72 16.38
CA ARG A 178 2.82 -4.14 15.55
C ARG A 178 2.47 -4.10 14.07
N ARG A 179 1.31 -4.63 13.69
CA ARG A 179 0.89 -4.71 12.29
C ARG A 179 0.19 -3.42 11.87
N PRO A 180 0.64 -2.78 10.78
CA PRO A 180 -0.08 -1.67 10.16
C PRO A 180 -1.57 -2.00 9.94
N ALA A 181 -2.45 -1.06 10.28
CA ALA A 181 -3.88 -1.25 10.16
C ALA A 181 -4.36 -0.86 8.76
N VAL A 182 -5.14 -1.73 8.11
CA VAL A 182 -5.75 -1.48 6.81
C VAL A 182 -7.21 -1.10 7.01
N HIS A 183 -7.56 0.12 6.60
CA HIS A 183 -8.92 0.65 6.60
C HIS A 183 -9.42 0.70 5.15
N VAL A 184 -10.64 0.22 4.94
CA VAL A 184 -11.30 0.28 3.64
C VAL A 184 -12.64 0.98 3.84
N SER A 185 -12.90 1.98 3.01
CA SER A 185 -14.05 2.88 3.12
C SER A 185 -15.01 2.64 1.97
#